data_AF-A0AAU3M1V3-F1
#
_entry.id   AF-A0AAU3M1V3-F1
#
_cell.length_a   1.000
_cell.length_b   1.000
_cell.length_c   1.000
_cell.angle_alpha   90.00
_cell.angle_beta   90.00
_cell.angle_gamma   90.00
#
_symmetry.space_group_name_H-M   'P 1'
#
loop_
_entity.id
_entity.type
_entity.pdbx_description
1 polymer ?
#
loop_
_entity_poly.entity_id
_entity_poly.type
_entity_poly.pdbx_seq_one_letter_code
_entity_poly.pdbx_strand_id
1 'polypeptide(L)'
;MITEEFRQSLARAREAIDSSEEWSIFNSVPAGVSRRPDLDAPEEYLDFLMAANGAIMGSVVILDRKYAEKSQGLISPNRVEVPEDPDDWFVVGKINENPMLVNRRDGSVWTYPDMLTSWWASRRFERVADSLAEFVSEQALGSGYLRITGSTETDEWWQLLRHLGNV
;
A
#
# COMPACT_ATOMS: atom_id res chain seq x y z
N MET A 1 11.41 -5.96 -6.56
CA MET A 1 12.10 -4.88 -7.32
C MET A 1 11.10 -4.23 -8.25
N ILE A 2 11.08 -2.90 -8.36
CA ILE A 2 10.14 -2.17 -9.22
C ILE A 2 10.54 -2.31 -10.69
N THR A 3 9.74 -3.04 -11.47
CA THR A 3 9.97 -3.28 -12.90
C THR A 3 9.31 -2.22 -13.78
N GLU A 4 9.63 -2.24 -15.08
CA GLU A 4 8.94 -1.39 -16.06
C GLU A 4 7.46 -1.77 -16.22
N GLU A 5 7.13 -3.06 -16.19
CA GLU A 5 5.75 -3.54 -16.22
C GLU A 5 4.93 -3.05 -15.01
N PHE A 6 5.56 -3.01 -13.84
CA PHE A 6 4.96 -2.43 -12.65
C PHE A 6 4.66 -0.94 -12.84
N ARG A 7 5.61 -0.17 -13.38
CA ARG A 7 5.43 1.26 -13.68
C ARG A 7 4.31 1.48 -14.69
N GLN A 8 4.22 0.64 -15.73
CA GLN A 8 3.15 0.69 -16.72
C GLN A 8 1.79 0.40 -16.10
N SER A 9 1.70 -0.58 -15.19
CA SER A 9 0.47 -0.88 -14.47
C SER A 9 -0.02 0.32 -13.64
N LEU A 10 0.88 0.98 -12.91
CA LEU A 10 0.55 2.22 -12.17
C LEU A 10 0.16 3.36 -13.11
N ALA A 11 0.83 3.52 -14.25
CA ALA A 11 0.50 4.54 -15.23
C ALA A 11 -0.89 4.33 -15.86
N ARG A 12 -1.26 3.08 -16.18
CA ARG A 12 -2.60 2.73 -16.68
C ARG A 12 -3.68 3.03 -15.65
N ALA A 13 -3.44 2.68 -14.38
CA ALA A 13 -4.36 3.01 -13.30
C ALA A 13 -4.54 4.53 -13.16
N ARG A 14 -3.43 5.29 -13.18
CA ARG A 14 -3.47 6.76 -13.17
C ARG A 14 -4.29 7.33 -14.32
N GLU A 15 -4.03 6.88 -15.55
CA GLU A 15 -4.75 7.35 -16.74
C GLU A 15 -6.26 7.07 -16.65
N ALA A 16 -6.64 5.88 -16.19
CA ALA A 16 -8.05 5.56 -15.96
C ALA A 16 -8.69 6.47 -14.91
N ILE A 17 -8.03 6.67 -13.75
CA ILE A 17 -8.50 7.60 -12.71
C ILE A 17 -8.67 9.01 -13.26
N ASP A 18 -7.66 9.54 -13.96
CA ASP A 18 -7.67 10.90 -14.49
C ASP A 18 -8.72 11.10 -15.61
N SER A 19 -9.16 10.01 -16.25
CA SER A 19 -10.20 10.04 -17.30
C SER A 19 -11.63 10.05 -16.77
N SER A 20 -11.84 9.83 -15.46
CA SER A 20 -13.15 9.72 -14.84
C SER A 20 -13.23 10.57 -13.57
N GLU A 21 -14.12 11.57 -13.58
CA GLU A 21 -14.35 12.41 -12.41
C GLU A 21 -14.76 11.55 -11.20
N GLU A 22 -15.58 10.52 -11.40
CA GLU A 22 -16.01 9.57 -10.36
C GLU A 22 -14.82 8.88 -9.69
N TRP A 23 -13.95 8.24 -10.48
CA TRP A 23 -12.79 7.50 -9.94
C TRP A 23 -11.78 8.40 -9.24
N SER A 24 -11.68 9.67 -9.67
CA SER A 24 -10.76 10.64 -9.09
C SER A 24 -11.18 11.18 -7.72
N ILE A 25 -12.43 10.98 -7.28
CA ILE A 25 -12.93 11.55 -6.01
C ILE A 25 -12.15 10.97 -4.82
N PHE A 26 -11.98 9.64 -4.80
CA PHE A 26 -11.37 8.95 -3.67
C PHE A 26 -10.09 8.18 -4.03
N ASN A 27 -9.73 8.07 -5.30
CA ASN A 27 -8.54 7.34 -5.73
C ASN A 27 -7.50 8.28 -6.32
N SER A 28 -6.23 7.93 -6.17
CA SER A 28 -5.13 8.71 -6.74
C SER A 28 -3.88 7.85 -6.89
N VAL A 29 -3.27 7.86 -8.06
CA VAL A 29 -1.95 7.26 -8.30
C VAL A 29 -1.07 8.34 -8.92
N PRO A 30 -0.51 9.29 -8.13
CA PRO A 30 0.27 10.40 -8.67
C PRO A 30 1.52 9.92 -9.42
N ALA A 31 2.10 10.80 -10.23
CA ALA A 31 3.42 10.56 -10.80
C ALA A 31 4.49 10.40 -9.70
N GLY A 32 5.50 9.60 -10.00
CA GLY A 32 6.67 9.44 -9.13
C GLY A 32 7.45 10.74 -8.97
N VAL A 33 8.23 10.83 -7.90
CA VAL A 33 9.13 11.97 -7.68
C VAL A 33 10.29 11.97 -8.69
N SER A 34 10.73 13.16 -9.10
CA SER A 34 11.82 13.33 -10.08
C SER A 34 13.21 13.03 -9.51
N ARG A 35 13.34 13.03 -8.18
CA ARG A 35 14.59 12.73 -7.47
C ARG A 35 14.29 11.81 -6.31
N ARG A 36 15.18 10.85 -6.09
CA ARG A 36 15.12 9.91 -4.96
C ARG A 36 14.94 10.68 -3.65
N PRO A 37 13.92 10.34 -2.84
CA PRO A 37 13.71 10.96 -1.54
C PRO A 37 14.92 10.74 -0.63
N ASP A 38 15.26 11.77 0.14
CA ASP A 38 16.18 11.65 1.26
C ASP A 38 15.37 11.21 2.49
N LEU A 39 15.10 9.91 2.57
CA LEU A 39 14.26 9.30 3.59
C LEU A 39 14.89 7.97 4.01
N ASP A 40 15.02 7.75 5.31
CA ASP A 40 15.46 6.47 5.88
C ASP A 40 14.32 5.44 5.80
N ALA A 41 14.23 4.76 4.66
CA ALA A 41 13.17 3.83 4.34
C ALA A 41 13.68 2.64 3.52
N PRO A 42 12.91 1.52 3.47
CA PRO A 42 13.24 0.38 2.62
C PRO A 42 13.48 0.79 1.16
N GLU A 43 14.51 0.20 0.55
CA GLU A 43 14.93 0.48 -0.84
C GLU A 43 13.78 0.38 -1.85
N GLU A 44 12.96 -0.67 -1.76
CA GLU A 44 11.84 -0.86 -2.68
C GLU A 44 10.73 0.18 -2.49
N TYR A 45 10.54 0.70 -1.28
CA TYR A 45 9.61 1.81 -1.05
C TYR A 45 10.12 3.11 -1.67
N LEU A 46 11.43 3.38 -1.58
CA LEU A 46 12.04 4.52 -2.27
C LEU A 46 11.89 4.40 -3.79
N ASP A 47 12.07 3.19 -4.33
CA ASP A 47 11.85 2.90 -5.75
C ASP A 47 10.37 3.03 -6.14
N PHE A 48 9.44 2.64 -5.26
CA PHE A 48 8.00 2.87 -5.44
C PHE A 48 7.70 4.36 -5.52
N LEU A 49 8.26 5.19 -4.63
CA LEU A 49 8.07 6.65 -4.65
C LEU A 49 8.59 7.30 -5.95
N MET A 50 9.61 6.71 -6.57
CA MET A 50 10.10 7.09 -7.91
C MET A 50 9.14 6.68 -9.05
N ALA A 51 8.21 5.75 -8.82
CA ALA A 51 7.18 5.34 -9.77
C ALA A 51 5.83 6.06 -9.55
N ALA A 52 5.42 6.17 -8.29
CA ALA A 52 4.26 6.92 -7.82
C ALA A 52 4.52 7.47 -6.42
N ASN A 53 4.38 8.78 -6.22
CA ASN A 53 4.60 9.39 -4.91
C ASN A 53 3.40 9.16 -3.97
N GLY A 54 3.29 7.94 -3.44
CA GLY A 54 2.10 7.45 -2.75
C GLY A 54 1.02 6.99 -3.72
N ALA A 55 -0.03 6.35 -3.19
CA ALA A 55 -1.20 5.92 -3.94
C ALA A 55 -2.39 5.70 -3.01
N ILE A 56 -3.60 6.02 -3.48
CA ILE A 56 -4.89 5.68 -2.87
C ILE A 56 -5.61 4.80 -3.88
N MET A 57 -5.68 3.51 -3.58
CA MET A 57 -6.19 2.42 -4.41
C MET A 57 -7.39 1.82 -3.68
N GLY A 58 -8.48 2.57 -3.62
CA GLY A 58 -9.62 2.30 -2.74
C GLY A 58 -9.19 2.23 -1.27
N SER A 59 -9.48 1.12 -0.60
CA SER A 59 -9.10 0.89 0.79
C SER A 59 -7.61 0.63 1.02
N VAL A 60 -6.81 0.45 -0.04
CA VAL A 60 -5.36 0.29 0.07
C VAL A 60 -4.69 1.63 -0.17
N VAL A 61 -3.94 2.11 0.82
CA VAL A 61 -3.19 3.37 0.73
C VAL A 61 -1.71 3.11 0.91
N ILE A 62 -0.90 3.55 -0.06
CA ILE A 62 0.55 3.66 0.07
C ILE A 62 0.86 5.12 0.39
N LEU A 63 1.56 5.35 1.50
CA LEU A 63 1.89 6.70 1.94
C LEU A 63 2.79 7.38 0.92
N ASP A 64 2.59 8.68 0.71
CA ASP A 64 3.59 9.52 0.08
C ASP A 64 4.77 9.77 1.04
N ARG A 65 5.86 10.33 0.51
CA ARG A 65 7.06 10.62 1.31
C ARG A 65 6.80 11.50 2.55
N LYS A 66 5.84 12.43 2.49
CA LYS A 66 5.57 13.41 3.55
C LYS A 66 4.83 12.74 4.71
N TYR A 67 3.93 11.81 4.42
CA TYR A 67 3.20 11.08 5.44
C TYR A 67 3.99 9.89 5.97
N ALA A 68 4.83 9.24 5.16
CA ALA A 68 5.62 8.11 5.60
C ALA A 68 6.53 8.45 6.79
N GLU A 69 7.27 9.55 6.73
CA GLU A 69 8.13 9.98 7.85
C GLU A 69 7.34 10.17 9.15
N LYS A 70 6.17 10.81 9.08
CA LYS A 70 5.32 11.09 10.24
C LYS A 70 4.68 9.84 10.82
N SER A 71 4.41 8.85 9.97
CA SER A 71 3.72 7.62 10.35
C SER A 71 4.61 6.63 11.09
N GLN A 72 5.93 6.79 11.08
CA GLN A 72 6.83 5.87 11.78
C GLN A 72 6.61 5.88 13.31
N GLY A 73 6.13 7.00 13.87
CA GLY A 73 5.72 7.09 15.28
C GLY A 73 4.48 6.26 15.66
N LEU A 74 3.89 5.52 14.72
CA LEU A 74 2.88 4.50 15.03
C LEU A 74 3.49 3.23 15.62
N ILE A 75 4.75 2.93 15.29
CA ILE A 75 5.50 1.81 15.85
C ILE A 75 5.91 2.19 17.27
N SER A 76 5.10 1.79 18.23
CA SER A 76 5.30 2.08 19.65
C SER A 76 4.46 1.15 20.50
N PRO A 77 4.85 0.90 21.76
CA PRO A 77 4.03 0.14 22.70
C PRO A 77 2.59 0.68 22.80
N ASN A 78 1.60 -0.21 22.85
CA ASN A 78 0.16 0.12 22.85
C ASN A 78 -0.38 0.82 21.58
N ARG A 79 0.40 0.84 20.49
CA ARG A 79 -0.06 1.20 19.15
C ARG A 79 0.20 0.02 18.23
N VAL A 80 1.20 0.12 17.35
CA VAL A 80 1.58 -0.97 16.44
C VAL A 80 2.63 -1.78 17.17
N GLU A 81 2.21 -2.91 17.75
CA GLU A 81 3.12 -3.87 18.36
C GLU A 81 3.61 -4.85 17.31
N VAL A 82 4.93 -4.89 17.13
CA VAL A 82 5.64 -5.76 16.18
C VAL A 82 6.38 -6.87 16.95
N PRO A 83 6.54 -8.07 16.37
CA PRO A 83 7.08 -9.24 17.07
C PRO A 83 8.60 -9.18 17.34
N GLU A 84 9.32 -8.24 16.71
CA GLU A 84 10.78 -8.11 16.77
C GLU A 84 11.19 -6.67 17.12
N ASP A 85 12.45 -6.29 16.85
CA ASP A 85 12.95 -4.94 17.05
C ASP A 85 12.12 -3.94 16.22
N PRO A 86 11.51 -2.90 16.83
CA PRO A 86 10.83 -1.82 16.12
C PRO A 86 11.63 -1.21 14.97
N ASP A 87 12.96 -1.15 15.10
CA ASP A 87 13.85 -0.59 14.08
C ASP A 87 13.92 -1.45 12.81
N ASP A 88 13.45 -2.70 12.83
CA ASP A 88 13.33 -3.54 11.64
C ASP A 88 12.04 -3.28 10.84
N TRP A 89 11.16 -2.41 11.31
CA TRP A 89 9.84 -2.22 10.69
C TRP A 89 9.62 -0.80 10.20
N PHE A 90 9.00 -0.69 9.02
CA PHE A 90 8.69 0.60 8.41
C PHE A 90 7.23 0.67 8.02
N VAL A 91 6.50 1.68 8.51
CA VAL A 91 5.11 1.93 8.11
C VAL A 91 5.08 2.47 6.69
N VAL A 92 4.51 1.71 5.77
CA VAL A 92 4.47 2.05 4.34
C VAL A 92 3.09 2.54 3.89
N GLY A 93 2.04 2.20 4.63
CA GLY A 93 0.68 2.33 4.15
C GLY A 93 -0.36 1.93 5.17
N LYS A 94 -1.58 1.76 4.67
CA LYS A 94 -2.67 1.12 5.40
C LYS A 94 -3.59 0.35 4.46
N ILE A 95 -4.29 -0.61 5.03
CA ILE A 95 -5.42 -1.30 4.42
C ILE A 95 -6.62 -1.04 5.31
N ASN A 96 -7.66 -0.39 4.79
CA ASN A 96 -8.72 0.22 5.59
C ASN A 96 -8.11 1.18 6.63
N GLU A 97 -8.23 0.84 7.91
CA GLU A 97 -7.61 1.58 9.02
C GLU A 97 -6.42 0.85 9.66
N ASN A 98 -6.04 -0.32 9.14
CA ASN A 98 -4.97 -1.15 9.67
C ASN A 98 -3.62 -0.74 9.06
N PRO A 99 -2.61 -0.38 9.89
CA PRO A 99 -1.28 -0.06 9.41
C PRO A 99 -0.66 -1.21 8.63
N MET A 100 -0.04 -0.88 7.50
CA MET A 100 0.74 -1.80 6.68
C MET A 100 2.22 -1.47 6.83
N LEU A 101 3.01 -2.50 7.10
CA LEU A 101 4.42 -2.38 7.41
C LEU A 101 5.27 -3.23 6.48
N VAL A 102 6.49 -2.77 6.21
CA VAL A 102 7.55 -3.52 5.54
C VAL A 102 8.57 -3.93 6.58
N ASN A 103 8.98 -5.19 6.57
CA ASN A 103 10.14 -5.65 7.31
C ASN A 103 11.41 -5.26 6.53
N ARG A 104 12.28 -4.45 7.14
CA ARG A 104 13.53 -3.95 6.54
C ARG A 104 14.52 -5.06 6.20
N ARG A 105 14.46 -6.21 6.88
CA ARG A 105 15.44 -7.30 6.72
C ARG A 105 15.23 -8.07 5.43
N ASP A 106 13.98 -8.31 5.05
CA ASP A 106 13.63 -9.17 3.91
C ASP A 106 12.70 -8.51 2.89
N GLY A 107 12.17 -7.32 3.17
CA GLY A 107 11.27 -6.57 2.29
C GLY A 107 9.81 -7.03 2.34
N SER A 108 9.48 -8.02 3.18
CA SER A 108 8.13 -8.56 3.26
C SER A 108 7.11 -7.56 3.81
N VAL A 109 5.88 -7.65 3.33
CA VAL A 109 4.78 -6.77 3.73
C VAL A 109 3.90 -7.47 4.75
N TRP A 110 3.57 -6.77 5.84
CA TRP A 110 2.80 -7.27 6.95
C TRP A 110 1.67 -6.31 7.33
N THR A 111 0.58 -6.84 7.87
CA THR A 111 -0.55 -6.06 8.37
C THR A 111 -1.32 -6.83 9.43
N TYR A 112 -2.34 -6.19 9.99
CA TYR A 112 -3.32 -6.81 10.87
C TYR A 112 -4.51 -7.26 10.00
N PRO A 113 -4.74 -8.57 9.79
CA PRO A 113 -5.75 -9.06 8.87
C PRO A 113 -7.16 -9.03 9.47
N ASP A 114 -7.28 -8.78 10.77
CA ASP A 114 -8.58 -8.70 11.43
C ASP A 114 -9.26 -7.37 11.06
N MET A 115 -10.36 -7.48 10.32
CA MET A 115 -11.19 -6.36 9.88
C MET A 115 -12.31 -6.01 10.87
N LEU A 116 -12.57 -6.89 11.85
CA LEU A 116 -13.61 -6.71 12.86
C LEU A 116 -13.04 -6.23 14.20
N THR A 117 -11.75 -6.49 14.43
CA THR A 117 -11.00 -6.00 15.59
C THR A 117 -10.10 -4.86 15.16
N SER A 118 -10.17 -3.72 15.86
CA SER A 118 -9.23 -2.63 15.64
C SER A 118 -7.78 -3.11 15.81
N TRP A 119 -6.88 -2.65 14.95
CA TRP A 119 -5.47 -3.11 14.94
C TRP A 119 -4.76 -2.98 16.30
N TRP A 120 -5.02 -1.93 17.08
CA TRP A 120 -4.45 -1.76 18.43
C TRP A 120 -4.95 -2.77 19.48
N ALA A 121 -6.00 -3.54 19.17
CA ALA A 121 -6.53 -4.62 19.99
C ALA A 121 -6.28 -6.00 19.38
N SER A 122 -5.77 -6.07 18.15
CA SER A 122 -5.47 -7.32 17.46
C SER A 122 -4.15 -7.90 17.96
N ARG A 123 -4.14 -9.22 18.18
CA ARG A 123 -2.91 -9.98 18.46
C ARG A 123 -2.29 -10.61 17.21
N ARG A 124 -2.89 -10.38 16.04
CA ARG A 124 -2.50 -11.01 14.78
C ARG A 124 -1.79 -10.00 13.90
N PHE A 125 -0.51 -10.24 13.66
CA PHE A 125 0.31 -9.50 12.72
C PHE A 125 0.89 -10.50 11.73
N GLU A 126 0.52 -10.37 10.46
CA GLU A 126 0.72 -11.43 9.46
C GLU A 126 1.33 -10.88 8.18
N ARG A 127 2.19 -11.70 7.58
CA ARG A 127 2.76 -11.48 6.26
C ARG A 127 1.67 -11.61 5.21
N VAL A 128 1.61 -10.65 4.30
CA VAL A 128 0.62 -10.61 3.20
C VAL A 128 1.24 -10.57 1.80
N ALA A 129 2.54 -10.31 1.69
CA ALA A 129 3.31 -10.44 0.46
C ALA A 129 4.81 -10.58 0.77
N ASP A 130 5.58 -11.11 -0.19
CA ASP A 130 7.03 -11.20 -0.04
C ASP A 130 7.75 -9.88 -0.35
N SER A 131 7.08 -8.94 -1.04
CA SER A 131 7.61 -7.62 -1.38
C SER A 131 6.50 -6.56 -1.53
N LEU A 132 6.87 -5.27 -1.52
CA LEU A 132 5.91 -4.18 -1.75
C LEU A 132 5.39 -4.21 -3.20
N ALA A 133 6.25 -4.52 -4.16
CA ALA A 133 5.85 -4.62 -5.56
C ALA A 133 4.80 -5.74 -5.76
N GLU A 134 5.04 -6.92 -5.19
CA GLU A 134 4.11 -8.04 -5.21
C GLU A 134 2.79 -7.67 -4.52
N PHE A 135 2.84 -7.06 -3.34
CA PHE A 135 1.62 -6.62 -2.64
C PHE A 135 0.77 -5.71 -3.53
N VAL A 136 1.39 -4.70 -4.15
CA VAL A 136 0.67 -3.76 -5.01
C VAL A 136 0.14 -4.46 -6.26
N SER A 137 0.93 -5.31 -6.91
CA SER A 137 0.50 -6.03 -8.12
C SER A 137 -0.61 -7.04 -7.87
N GLU A 138 -0.49 -7.87 -6.83
CA GLU A 138 -1.39 -8.99 -6.61
C GLU A 138 -2.60 -8.63 -5.74
N GLN A 139 -2.38 -7.76 -4.74
CA GLN A 139 -3.41 -7.39 -3.78
C GLN A 139 -4.06 -6.05 -4.15
N ALA A 140 -3.30 -4.99 -4.40
CA ALA A 140 -3.89 -3.67 -4.64
C ALA A 140 -4.45 -3.52 -6.07
N LEU A 141 -3.74 -4.02 -7.08
CA LEU A 141 -4.11 -3.94 -8.49
C LEU A 141 -4.68 -5.25 -9.05
N GLY A 142 -4.73 -6.30 -8.22
CA GLY A 142 -5.06 -7.66 -8.66
C GLY A 142 -6.27 -8.25 -7.93
N SER A 143 -6.51 -9.53 -8.18
CA SER A 143 -7.66 -10.28 -7.65
C SER A 143 -7.62 -10.47 -6.14
N GLY A 144 -6.49 -10.20 -5.48
CA GLY A 144 -6.37 -10.19 -4.03
C GLY A 144 -7.12 -9.05 -3.33
N TYR A 145 -7.51 -8.00 -4.06
CA TYR A 145 -8.07 -6.76 -3.49
C TYR A 145 -9.25 -7.02 -2.55
N LEU A 146 -10.32 -7.68 -3.02
CA LEU A 146 -11.51 -7.93 -2.21
C LEU A 146 -11.20 -8.75 -0.95
N ARG A 147 -10.28 -9.71 -1.06
CA ARG A 147 -9.86 -10.54 0.07
C ARG A 147 -9.11 -9.71 1.10
N ILE A 148 -8.15 -8.89 0.65
CA ILE A 148 -7.29 -8.14 1.56
C ILE A 148 -8.01 -6.96 2.20
N THR A 149 -9.04 -6.39 1.56
CA THR A 149 -9.81 -5.27 2.13
C THR A 149 -11.10 -5.69 2.81
N GLY A 150 -11.64 -6.87 2.48
CA GLY A 150 -12.99 -7.27 2.88
C GLY A 150 -14.09 -6.52 2.13
N SER A 151 -13.74 -5.77 1.07
CA SER A 151 -14.69 -5.06 0.21
C SER A 151 -15.60 -6.02 -0.55
N THR A 152 -16.70 -5.49 -1.08
CA THR A 152 -17.59 -6.21 -1.99
C THR A 152 -17.29 -5.89 -3.44
N GLU A 153 -17.85 -6.67 -4.36
CA GLU A 153 -17.75 -6.42 -5.79
C GLU A 153 -18.30 -5.06 -6.25
N THR A 154 -19.09 -4.37 -5.43
CA THR A 154 -19.61 -3.02 -5.72
C THR A 154 -18.63 -1.91 -5.33
N ASP A 155 -17.48 -2.26 -4.77
CA ASP A 155 -16.41 -1.33 -4.45
C ASP A 155 -15.89 -0.63 -5.71
N GLU A 156 -15.72 0.68 -5.63
CA GLU A 156 -15.38 1.55 -6.76
C GLU A 156 -14.01 1.20 -7.35
N TRP A 157 -13.03 0.92 -6.50
CA TRP A 157 -11.70 0.51 -6.95
C TRP A 157 -11.76 -0.84 -7.64
N TRP A 158 -12.54 -1.78 -7.12
CA TRP A 158 -12.76 -3.07 -7.77
C TRP A 158 -13.40 -2.93 -9.16
N GLN A 159 -14.34 -2.00 -9.34
CA GLN A 159 -14.91 -1.69 -10.66
C GLN A 159 -13.86 -1.12 -11.62
N LEU A 160 -12.96 -0.28 -11.12
CA LEU A 160 -11.82 0.20 -11.90
C LEU A 160 -10.87 -0.94 -12.30
N LEU A 161 -10.56 -1.88 -11.39
CA LEU A 161 -9.72 -3.04 -11.72
C LEU A 161 -10.35 -3.90 -12.82
N ARG A 162 -11.68 -4.11 -12.80
CA ARG A 162 -12.42 -4.79 -13.88
C ARG A 162 -12.31 -4.03 -15.19
N HIS A 163 -12.47 -2.70 -15.15
CA HIS A 163 -12.33 -1.85 -16.33
C HIS A 163 -10.94 -1.94 -16.97
N LEU A 164 -9.89 -2.04 -16.15
CA LEU A 164 -8.52 -2.22 -16.61
C LEU A 164 -8.20 -3.63 -17.13
N GLY A 165 -9.09 -4.60 -16.88
CA GLY A 165 -8.90 -6.01 -17.22
C GLY A 165 -7.95 -6.74 -16.29
N ASN A 166 -7.77 -6.25 -15.05
CA ASN A 166 -6.89 -6.86 -14.07
C ASN A 166 -7.57 -8.02 -13.31
N VAL A 167 -8.91 -8.05 -13.29
CA VAL A 167 -9.76 -9.02 -12.56
C VAL A 167 -11.03 -9.35 -13.32
#